data_AF-A0A1Q7XYP5-F1
#
_entry.id   AF-A0A1Q7XYP5-F1
#
_cell.length_a   1.000
_cell.length_b   1.000
_cell.length_c   1.000
_cell.angle_alpha   90.00
_cell.angle_beta   90.00
_cell.angle_gamma   90.00
#
_symmetry.space_group_name_H-M   'P 1'
#
loop_
_entity.id
_entity.type
_entity.pdbx_description
1 polymer ?
#
loop_
_entity_poly.entity_id
_entity_poly.type
_entity_poly.pdbx_seq_one_letter_code
_entity_poly.pdbx_strand_id
1 'polypeptide(L)'
;MEPRRKFLVTLIAAGVPAGILAFISSVQVRAQRPQNPQQKEDDSNAPKIDPKTILEANQKEIKKSVEKLYDLASELKAEVEKTDSVQVLSIAMLRKTDEIEKLAKEIRSRAKG
;
A
#
# COMPACT_ATOMS: atom_id res chain seq x y z
N MET A 1 -8.57 -35.93 11.98
CA MET A 1 -8.30 -34.50 11.75
C MET A 1 -7.13 -34.09 12.64
N GLU A 2 -5.94 -34.05 12.06
CA GLU A 2 -4.70 -33.67 12.76
C GLU A 2 -4.50 -32.14 12.76
N PRO A 3 -3.98 -31.55 13.84
CA PRO A 3 -3.66 -30.12 13.90
C PRO A 3 -2.26 -29.82 13.31
N ARG A 4 -2.23 -29.22 12.12
CA ARG A 4 -1.04 -28.78 11.36
C ARG A 4 -0.41 -27.49 11.90
N ARG A 5 0.02 -27.44 13.17
CA ARG A 5 0.70 -26.24 13.72
C ARG A 5 1.80 -26.54 14.72
N LYS A 6 2.71 -27.47 14.43
CA LYS A 6 3.94 -27.66 15.23
C LYS A 6 5.07 -28.24 14.40
N PHE A 7 5.57 -27.52 13.40
CA PHE A 7 6.82 -27.89 12.73
C PHE A 7 7.51 -26.62 12.20
N LEU A 8 8.37 -26.03 13.04
CA LEU A 8 9.69 -25.46 12.70
C LEU A 8 10.15 -24.53 13.83
N VAL A 9 10.49 -25.14 14.97
CA VAL A 9 11.48 -24.57 15.89
C VAL A 9 12.78 -25.29 15.55
N THR A 10 13.68 -24.62 14.81
CA THR A 10 15.05 -25.11 14.61
C THR A 10 15.97 -24.27 15.49
N LEU A 11 16.54 -24.97 16.47
CA LEU A 11 17.59 -24.57 17.38
C LEU A 11 18.87 -24.17 16.61
N ILE A 12 19.43 -23.00 16.90
CA ILE A 12 20.85 -22.71 16.62
C ILE A 12 21.58 -22.84 17.96
N ALA A 13 22.27 -23.97 18.14
CA ALA A 13 23.19 -24.21 19.24
C ALA A 13 24.42 -24.98 18.73
N ALA A 14 25.53 -24.27 18.55
CA ALA A 14 26.92 -24.74 18.54
C ALA A 14 27.77 -23.48 18.22
N GLY A 15 28.50 -22.87 19.15
CA GLY A 15 29.72 -23.45 19.73
C GLY A 15 30.94 -22.88 18.98
N VAL A 16 31.33 -21.64 19.26
CA VAL A 16 32.60 -21.06 18.77
C VAL A 16 33.56 -20.96 19.95
N PRO A 17 34.76 -21.57 19.87
CA PRO A 17 35.65 -21.77 20.99
C PRO A 17 36.36 -20.48 21.43
N ALA A 18 36.72 -20.50 22.71
CA ALA A 18 37.53 -19.52 23.41
C ALA A 18 38.91 -19.32 22.76
N GLY A 19 39.38 -18.07 22.77
CA GLY A 19 40.80 -17.75 22.77
C GLY A 19 41.20 -16.69 21.76
N ILE A 20 41.12 -15.40 22.13
CA ILE A 20 42.24 -14.43 22.09
C ILE A 20 41.99 -13.40 23.21
N LEU A 21 42.76 -13.51 24.29
CA LEU A 21 43.00 -12.45 25.28
C LEU A 21 44.01 -11.47 24.67
N ALA A 22 43.61 -10.24 24.32
CA ALA A 22 44.53 -9.11 24.26
C ALA A 22 43.77 -7.76 24.21
N PHE A 23 44.25 -6.81 25.02
CA PHE A 23 43.95 -5.38 25.04
C PHE A 23 42.67 -4.88 25.74
N ILE A 24 42.77 -4.90 27.07
CA ILE A 24 42.27 -3.81 27.91
C ILE A 24 43.12 -2.55 27.68
N SER A 25 42.55 -1.57 26.98
CA SER A 25 42.97 -0.17 27.08
C SER A 25 41.72 0.67 27.31
N SER A 26 41.58 1.10 28.56
CA SER A 26 40.64 2.09 29.04
C SER A 26 40.66 3.38 28.20
N VAL A 27 39.58 3.67 27.49
CA VAL A 27 39.24 5.05 27.12
C VAL A 27 37.85 5.35 27.64
N GLN A 28 37.85 5.84 28.87
CA GLN A 28 36.73 6.39 29.59
C GLN A 28 36.36 7.74 28.95
N VAL A 29 35.52 7.74 27.92
CA VAL A 29 34.86 8.98 27.46
C VAL A 29 33.67 9.24 28.38
N ARG A 30 33.95 9.77 29.57
CA ARG A 30 32.96 10.52 30.35
C ARG A 30 33.03 11.97 29.91
N ALA A 31 32.33 12.29 28.83
CA ALA A 31 32.02 13.65 28.42
C ALA A 31 30.49 13.82 28.39
N GLN A 32 29.98 14.32 29.51
CA GLN A 32 28.80 15.17 29.71
C GLN A 32 27.63 15.02 28.72
N ARG A 33 26.54 14.42 29.22
CA ARG A 33 25.17 14.55 28.70
C ARG A 33 24.69 15.99 28.96
N PRO A 34 24.34 16.80 27.95
CA PRO A 34 23.55 18.00 28.20
C PRO A 34 22.13 17.58 28.56
N GLN A 35 21.65 18.11 29.68
CA GLN A 35 20.27 18.01 30.15
C GLN A 35 19.30 18.58 29.11
N ASN A 36 18.26 17.83 28.79
CA ASN A 36 17.07 18.29 28.09
C ASN A 36 16.20 19.15 29.04
N PRO A 37 15.79 20.38 28.66
CA PRO A 37 14.62 21.01 29.23
C PRO A 37 13.48 21.09 28.20
N GLN A 38 12.41 20.37 28.52
CA GLN A 38 11.01 20.70 28.22
C GLN A 38 10.59 20.82 26.74
N GLN A 39 10.04 19.70 26.26
CA GLN A 39 8.62 19.59 25.87
C GLN A 39 7.85 20.93 25.86
N LYS A 40 7.69 21.50 24.66
CA LYS A 40 6.52 22.29 24.26
C LYS A 40 5.98 21.61 23.01
N GLU A 41 4.96 20.80 23.24
CA GLU A 41 3.61 21.13 22.77
C GLU A 41 3.56 20.81 21.29
N ASP A 42 3.33 19.52 21.06
CA ASP A 42 2.70 18.98 19.87
C ASP A 42 1.36 19.70 19.68
N ASP A 43 1.40 20.90 19.10
CA ASP A 43 0.25 21.56 18.47
C ASP A 43 -0.10 20.78 17.19
N SER A 44 -0.35 19.48 17.33
CA SER A 44 -1.12 18.70 16.39
C SER A 44 -2.60 19.07 16.55
N ASN A 45 -2.92 20.34 16.26
CA ASN A 45 -4.29 20.77 15.97
C ASN A 45 -4.69 20.35 14.53
N ALA A 46 -4.19 19.19 14.09
CA ALA A 46 -4.64 18.54 12.88
C ALA A 46 -5.97 17.85 13.21
N PRO A 47 -7.03 18.07 12.43
CA PRO A 47 -8.27 17.32 12.58
C PRO A 47 -7.94 15.83 12.54
N LYS A 48 -8.25 15.11 13.63
CA LYS A 48 -8.16 13.65 13.65
C LYS A 48 -9.27 13.13 12.73
N ILE A 49 -8.98 13.01 11.44
CA ILE A 49 -9.91 12.42 10.48
C ILE A 49 -10.09 10.96 10.91
N ASP A 50 -11.34 10.59 11.24
CA ASP A 50 -11.67 9.23 11.66
C ASP A 50 -11.46 8.29 10.46
N PRO A 51 -10.53 7.31 10.55
CA PRO A 51 -10.27 6.35 9.47
C PRO A 51 -11.53 5.66 8.97
N LYS A 52 -12.53 5.44 9.85
CA LYS A 52 -13.80 4.82 9.47
C LYS A 52 -14.58 5.67 8.46
N THR A 53 -14.61 6.99 8.66
CA THR A 53 -15.31 7.92 7.75
C THR A 53 -14.67 7.96 6.36
N ILE A 54 -13.34 7.83 6.27
CA ILE A 54 -12.62 7.73 4.99
C ILE A 54 -12.98 6.42 4.28
N LEU A 55 -13.01 5.30 5.00
CA LEU A 55 -13.35 3.99 4.42
C LEU A 55 -14.78 3.94 3.90
N GLU A 56 -15.74 4.52 4.62
CA GLU A 56 -17.14 4.62 4.17
C GLU A 56 -17.27 5.49 2.92
N ALA A 57 -16.57 6.63 2.87
CA ALA A 57 -16.52 7.49 1.68
C ALA A 57 -15.89 6.76 0.48
N ASN A 58 -14.75 6.08 0.70
CA ASN A 58 -14.08 5.27 -0.32
C ASN A 58 -15.01 4.17 -0.85
N GLN A 59 -15.76 3.47 0.02
CA GLN A 59 -16.69 2.43 -0.41
C GLN A 59 -17.79 2.99 -1.32
N LYS A 60 -18.38 4.14 -0.95
CA LYS A 60 -19.42 4.79 -1.76
C LYS A 60 -18.88 5.17 -3.14
N GLU A 61 -17.68 5.73 -3.17
CA GLU A 61 -17.04 6.17 -4.40
C GLU A 61 -16.60 4.99 -5.28
N ILE A 62 -16.13 3.89 -4.68
CA ILE A 62 -15.84 2.65 -5.41
C ILE A 62 -17.10 2.12 -6.09
N LYS A 63 -18.25 2.07 -5.40
CA LYS A 63 -19.51 1.59 -5.99
C LYS A 63 -19.89 2.37 -7.25
N LYS A 64 -19.86 3.71 -7.17
CA LYS A 64 -20.12 4.58 -8.33
C LYS A 64 -19.11 4.36 -9.46
N SER A 65 -17.82 4.25 -9.13
CA SER A 65 -16.79 4.01 -10.14
C SER A 65 -16.98 2.66 -10.83
N VAL A 66 -17.43 1.62 -10.12
CA VAL A 66 -17.72 0.31 -10.71
C VAL A 66 -18.95 0.37 -11.62
N GLU A 67 -20.00 1.08 -11.24
CA GLU A 67 -21.17 1.30 -12.11
C GLU A 67 -20.75 1.99 -13.42
N LYS A 68 -19.99 3.09 -13.31
CA LYS A 68 -19.47 3.79 -14.50
C LYS A 68 -18.54 2.91 -15.36
N LEU A 69 -17.76 2.04 -14.74
CA LEU A 69 -16.89 1.09 -15.46
C LEU A 69 -17.72 0.12 -16.30
N TYR A 70 -18.83 -0.37 -15.73
CA TYR A 70 -19.76 -1.25 -16.43
C TYR A 70 -20.41 -0.57 -17.64
N ASP A 71 -20.83 0.68 -17.49
CA ASP A 71 -21.43 1.46 -18.59
C ASP A 71 -20.43 1.67 -19.72
N LEU A 72 -19.21 2.14 -19.41
CA LEU A 72 -18.16 2.35 -20.42
C LEU A 72 -17.76 1.06 -21.13
N ALA A 73 -17.67 -0.05 -20.40
CA ALA A 73 -17.37 -1.35 -21.00
C ALA A 73 -18.50 -1.82 -21.93
N SER A 74 -19.76 -1.58 -21.56
CA SER A 74 -20.93 -1.89 -22.39
C SER A 74 -20.95 -1.05 -23.67
N GLU A 75 -20.64 0.24 -23.57
CA GLU A 75 -20.51 1.13 -24.72
C GLU A 75 -19.37 0.71 -25.64
N LEU A 76 -18.19 0.41 -25.08
CA LEU A 76 -17.04 -0.06 -25.85
C LEU A 76 -17.36 -1.34 -26.61
N LYS A 77 -18.05 -2.30 -25.96
CA LYS A 77 -18.53 -3.51 -26.64
C LYS A 77 -19.42 -3.17 -27.83
N ALA A 78 -20.40 -2.28 -27.64
CA ALA A 78 -21.30 -1.89 -28.70
C ALA A 78 -20.58 -1.18 -29.86
N GLU A 79 -19.54 -0.38 -29.58
CA GLU A 79 -18.72 0.24 -30.62
C GLU A 79 -17.89 -0.78 -31.39
N VAL A 80 -17.31 -1.79 -30.72
CA VAL A 80 -16.59 -2.89 -31.35
C VAL A 80 -17.51 -3.69 -32.28
N GLU A 81 -18.72 -4.01 -31.84
CA GLU A 81 -19.69 -4.77 -32.63
C GLU A 81 -20.20 -4.00 -33.86
N LYS A 82 -20.22 -2.66 -33.80
CA LYS A 82 -20.66 -1.80 -34.91
C LYS A 82 -19.56 -1.40 -35.87
N THR A 83 -18.31 -1.36 -35.41
CA THR A 83 -17.18 -0.85 -36.19
C THR A 83 -16.50 -2.00 -36.92
N ASP A 84 -16.40 -1.90 -38.26
CA ASP A 84 -15.51 -2.76 -39.05
C ASP A 84 -14.06 -2.36 -38.77
N SER A 85 -13.55 -2.87 -37.65
CA SER A 85 -12.25 -2.54 -37.06
C SER A 85 -11.08 -3.02 -37.94
N VAL A 86 -11.36 -3.81 -38.99
CA VAL A 86 -10.37 -4.24 -39.99
C VAL A 86 -10.06 -3.11 -40.97
N GLN A 87 -11.01 -2.21 -41.22
CA GLN A 87 -10.90 -1.15 -42.22
C GLN A 87 -10.66 0.23 -41.62
N VAL A 88 -11.14 0.51 -40.40
CA VAL A 88 -11.04 1.84 -39.78
C VAL A 88 -10.71 1.76 -38.30
N LEU A 89 -9.68 2.50 -37.87
CA LEU A 89 -9.35 2.70 -36.46
C LEU A 89 -10.29 3.74 -35.82
N SER A 90 -11.08 3.32 -34.82
CA SER A 90 -11.97 4.22 -34.08
C SER A 90 -11.23 4.93 -32.94
N ILE A 91 -11.06 6.25 -33.07
CA ILE A 91 -10.52 7.10 -32.00
C ILE A 91 -11.44 7.09 -30.77
N ALA A 92 -12.76 6.97 -30.97
CA ALA A 92 -13.73 6.91 -29.87
C ALA A 92 -13.48 5.68 -28.99
N MET A 93 -13.24 4.52 -29.60
CA MET A 93 -12.92 3.29 -28.88
C MET A 93 -11.64 3.45 -28.05
N LEU A 94 -10.57 3.99 -28.64
CA LEU A 94 -9.31 4.22 -27.92
C LEU A 94 -9.51 5.08 -26.66
N ARG A 95 -10.24 6.19 -26.79
CA ARG A 95 -10.54 7.07 -25.65
C ARG A 95 -11.35 6.36 -24.57
N LYS A 96 -12.34 5.55 -24.94
CA LYS A 96 -13.11 4.75 -23.96
C LYS A 96 -12.22 3.74 -23.23
N THR A 97 -11.30 3.06 -23.92
CA THR A 97 -10.33 2.19 -23.27
C THR A 97 -9.44 2.93 -22.28
N ASP A 98 -8.94 4.12 -22.63
CA ASP A 98 -8.11 4.93 -21.73
C ASP A 98 -8.89 5.36 -20.48
N GLU A 99 -10.15 5.74 -20.64
CA GLU A 99 -11.04 6.08 -19.52
C GLU A 99 -11.30 4.89 -18.61
N ILE A 100 -11.53 3.70 -19.18
CA ILE A 100 -11.68 2.43 -18.43
C ILE A 100 -10.41 2.13 -17.63
N GLU A 101 -9.22 2.27 -18.23
CA GLU A 101 -7.95 2.03 -17.54
C GLU A 101 -7.77 2.98 -16.34
N LYS A 102 -8.05 4.27 -16.56
CA LYS A 102 -7.97 5.28 -15.50
C LYS A 102 -8.91 4.96 -14.35
N LEU A 103 -10.17 4.61 -14.66
CA LEU A 103 -11.18 4.30 -13.67
C LEU A 103 -10.83 3.02 -12.88
N ALA A 104 -10.31 1.99 -13.56
CA ALA A 104 -9.84 0.78 -12.92
C ALA A 104 -8.67 1.03 -11.95
N LYS A 105 -7.71 1.88 -12.34
CA LYS A 105 -6.60 2.31 -11.45
C LYS A 105 -7.11 3.06 -10.22
N GLU A 106 -8.09 3.94 -10.40
CA GLU A 106 -8.71 4.70 -9.31
C GLU A 106 -9.45 3.80 -8.32
N ILE A 107 -10.25 2.84 -8.81
CA ILE A 107 -10.91 1.83 -7.97
C ILE A 107 -9.88 1.05 -7.15
N ARG A 108 -8.81 0.56 -7.80
CA ARG A 108 -7.73 -0.16 -7.12
C ARG A 108 -7.04 0.70 -6.05
N SER A 109 -6.85 1.98 -6.32
CA SER A 109 -6.22 2.91 -5.36
C SER A 109 -7.11 3.10 -4.13
N ARG A 110 -8.39 3.38 -4.32
CA ARG A 110 -9.36 3.59 -3.24
C ARG A 110 -9.62 2.33 -2.42
N ALA A 111 -9.57 1.15 -3.05
CA ALA A 111 -9.79 -0.13 -2.39
C ALA A 111 -8.67 -0.51 -1.40
N LYS A 112 -7.48 0.10 -1.51
CA LYS A 112 -6.35 -0.16 -0.60
C LYS A 112 -6.48 0.54 0.76
N GLY A 113 -7.38 1.52 0.88
CA GLY A 113 -7.49 2.38 2.05
C GLY A 113 -6.63 3.63 1.90
#